data_AF-A0A8J4V886-F1
#
_entry.id   AF-A0A8J4V886-F1
#
_cell.length_a   1.000
_cell.length_b   1.000
_cell.length_c   1.000
_cell.angle_alpha   90.00
_cell.angle_beta   90.00
_cell.angle_gamma   90.00
#
_symmetry.space_group_name_H-M   'P 1'
#
loop_
_entity.id
_entity.type
_entity.pdbx_description
1 polymer ?
#
loop_
_entity_poly.entity_id
_entity_poly.type
_entity_poly.pdbx_seq_one_letter_code
_entity_poly.pdbx_strand_id
1 'polypeptide(L)'
;MLKILILLILILSINLSVSIKFFIKNGESWEQLAATNSVDDSNLVYQINLKKEENFEFMVVCNASFEDLPPRTYTVDITSDGTEEAILYRDYIHNRYEGKLPYHVDYCGYNLFPFLLTNQNALLNGDYIFNISRLGLCNFIDIQ
;
A
#
# COMPACT_ATOMS: atom_id res chain seq x y z
N MET A 1 6.61 23.22 -35.90
CA MET A 1 5.81 23.32 -34.66
C MET A 1 5.15 22.01 -34.27
N LEU A 2 4.44 21.30 -35.15
CA LEU A 2 3.78 20.02 -34.84
C LEU A 2 4.71 18.95 -34.24
N LYS A 3 5.94 18.82 -34.73
CA LYS A 3 6.95 17.86 -34.19
C LYS A 3 7.39 18.17 -32.76
N ILE A 4 7.45 19.45 -32.39
CA ILE A 4 7.84 19.89 -31.03
C ILE A 4 6.67 19.65 -30.06
N LEU A 5 5.43 19.90 -30.51
CA LEU A 5 4.22 19.60 -29.73
C LEU A 5 4.07 18.09 -29.48
N ILE A 6 4.28 17.24 -30.49
CA ILE A 6 4.25 15.78 -30.35
C ILE A 6 5.33 15.30 -29.38
N LEU A 7 6.55 15.86 -29.47
CA LEU A 7 7.63 15.52 -28.55
C LEU A 7 7.32 15.95 -27.11
N LEU A 8 6.75 17.14 -26.91
CA LEU A 8 6.29 17.61 -25.60
C LEU A 8 5.18 16.74 -25.03
N ILE A 9 4.20 16.34 -25.84
CA ILE A 9 3.12 15.42 -25.43
C ILE A 9 3.69 14.05 -25.08
N LEU A 10 4.64 13.53 -25.87
CA LEU A 10 5.34 12.28 -25.54
C LEU A 10 6.06 12.40 -24.19
N ILE A 11 6.86 13.47 -24.00
CA ILE A 11 7.59 13.72 -22.75
C ILE A 11 6.63 13.88 -21.55
N LEU A 12 5.48 14.55 -21.73
CA LEU A 12 4.47 14.70 -20.68
C LEU A 12 3.82 13.35 -20.35
N SER A 13 3.51 12.54 -21.36
CA SER A 13 2.93 11.21 -21.17
C SER A 13 3.89 10.20 -20.52
N ILE A 14 5.20 10.37 -20.70
CA ILE A 14 6.23 9.55 -20.05
C ILE A 14 6.38 9.90 -18.56
N ASN A 15 5.97 11.11 -18.14
CA ASN A 15 6.06 11.56 -16.74
C ASN A 15 4.82 11.29 -15.88
N LEU A 16 3.77 10.69 -16.45
CA LEU A 16 2.70 10.05 -15.68
C LEU A 16 3.13 8.63 -15.30
N SER A 17 4.35 8.45 -14.77
CA SER A 17 4.78 7.16 -14.22
C SER A 17 3.98 6.92 -12.96
N VAL A 18 2.85 6.26 -13.14
CA VAL A 18 1.97 5.86 -12.06
C VAL A 18 2.76 4.92 -11.17
N SER A 19 2.76 5.10 -9.85
CA SER A 19 3.44 4.22 -8.90
C SER A 19 2.53 3.81 -7.74
N ILE A 20 2.90 2.71 -7.08
CA ILE A 20 2.38 2.34 -5.76
C ILE A 20 3.20 3.13 -4.74
N LYS A 21 2.55 3.82 -3.82
CA LYS A 21 3.19 4.65 -2.80
C LYS A 21 2.75 4.23 -1.41
N PHE A 22 3.69 4.16 -0.48
CA PHE A 22 3.46 3.88 0.93
C PHE A 22 3.74 5.13 1.74
N PHE A 23 2.77 5.54 2.56
CA PHE A 23 2.87 6.70 3.43
C PHE A 23 2.57 6.33 4.87
N ILE A 24 3.15 7.10 5.78
CA ILE A 24 2.91 6.99 7.21
C ILE A 24 2.41 8.32 7.74
N LYS A 25 1.60 8.27 8.80
CA LYS A 25 1.18 9.49 9.47
C LYS A 25 2.26 9.96 10.43
N ASN A 26 2.63 11.22 10.29
CA ASN A 26 3.57 11.92 11.16
C ASN A 26 2.90 13.21 11.67
N GLY A 27 2.33 13.13 12.88
CA GLY A 27 1.46 14.17 13.44
C GLY A 27 0.19 14.37 12.61
N GLU A 28 0.03 15.56 12.04
CA GLU A 28 -1.09 15.92 11.15
C GLU A 28 -0.78 15.69 9.66
N SER A 29 0.44 15.26 9.33
CA SER A 29 0.91 15.11 7.95
C SER A 29 1.11 13.64 7.56
N TRP A 30 1.13 13.40 6.24
CA TRP A 30 1.44 12.09 5.67
C TRP A 30 2.80 12.15 4.97
N GLU A 31 3.71 11.29 5.38
CA GLU A 31 5.08 11.20 4.87
C GLU A 31 5.22 9.98 3.98
N GLN A 32 5.65 10.18 2.73
CA GLN A 32 5.91 9.07 1.79
C GLN A 32 7.23 8.38 2.17
N LEU A 33 7.20 7.08 2.48
CA LEU A 33 8.41 6.34 2.82
C LEU A 33 8.93 5.46 1.69
N ALA A 34 8.03 4.99 0.81
CA ALA A 34 8.42 4.13 -0.30
C ALA A 34 7.51 4.34 -1.50
N ALA A 35 8.06 4.10 -2.70
CA ALA A 35 7.29 4.07 -3.93
C ALA A 35 7.93 3.10 -4.93
N THR A 36 7.10 2.49 -5.77
CA THR A 36 7.60 1.79 -6.97
C THR A 36 7.99 2.79 -8.06
N ASN A 37 8.73 2.33 -9.07
CA ASN A 37 9.02 3.14 -10.25
C ASN A 37 7.82 3.16 -11.21
N SER A 38 7.02 2.08 -11.18
CA SER A 38 5.81 1.90 -11.97
C SER A 38 4.74 1.14 -11.19
N VAL A 39 3.46 1.34 -11.50
CA VAL A 39 2.33 0.48 -11.05
C VAL A 39 2.35 -0.89 -11.72
N ASP A 40 3.13 -1.04 -12.78
CA ASP A 40 3.38 -2.33 -13.39
C ASP A 40 4.50 -3.10 -12.68
N ASP A 41 5.23 -2.46 -11.75
CA ASP A 41 6.12 -3.19 -10.85
C ASP A 41 5.27 -4.13 -9.99
N SER A 42 5.73 -5.38 -9.86
CA SER A 42 4.93 -6.42 -9.25
C SER A 42 4.67 -6.15 -7.78
N ASN A 43 5.68 -5.68 -7.03
CA ASN A 43 5.63 -5.59 -5.58
C ASN A 43 6.29 -4.31 -5.03
N LEU A 44 5.73 -3.74 -3.97
CA LEU A 44 6.37 -2.80 -3.06
C LEU A 44 6.57 -3.49 -1.72
N VAL A 45 7.83 -3.65 -1.31
CA VAL A 45 8.19 -4.22 0.00
C VAL A 45 8.78 -3.12 0.87
N TYR A 46 8.23 -2.92 2.06
CA TYR A 46 8.72 -1.93 3.01
C TYR A 46 8.82 -2.50 4.42
N GLN A 47 9.96 -2.29 5.09
CA GLN A 47 10.19 -2.72 6.47
C GLN A 47 10.11 -1.52 7.41
N ILE A 48 9.37 -1.67 8.51
CA ILE A 48 9.29 -0.70 9.59
C ILE A 48 9.51 -1.36 10.94
N ASN A 49 10.23 -0.68 11.83
CA ASN A 49 10.37 -1.06 13.22
C ASN A 49 9.26 -0.39 14.03
N LEU A 50 8.40 -1.17 14.70
CA LEU A 50 7.38 -0.65 15.61
C LEU A 50 7.72 -0.98 17.06
N LYS A 51 7.61 0.03 17.91
CA LYS A 51 7.82 -0.10 19.35
C LYS A 51 6.60 -0.66 20.05
N LYS A 52 6.81 -1.22 21.23
CA LYS A 52 5.72 -1.60 22.14
C LYS A 52 4.77 -0.41 22.40
N GLU A 53 3.47 -0.71 22.38
CA GLU A 53 2.35 0.22 22.60
C GLU A 53 2.29 1.40 21.60
N GLU A 54 2.94 1.26 20.45
CA GLU A 54 2.92 2.25 19.39
C GLU A 54 1.71 2.05 18.46
N ASN A 55 1.00 3.14 18.20
CA ASN A 55 -0.03 3.21 17.16
C ASN A 55 0.60 3.80 15.91
N PHE A 56 0.35 3.16 14.78
CA PHE A 56 0.91 3.52 13.50
C PHE A 56 -0.19 3.57 12.46
N GLU A 57 -0.41 4.75 11.89
CA GLU A 57 -1.33 4.93 10.77
C GLU A 57 -0.51 4.97 9.47
N PHE A 58 -0.91 4.15 8.50
CA PHE A 58 -0.32 4.17 7.17
C PHE A 58 -1.39 4.19 6.10
N MET A 59 -1.00 4.64 4.91
CA MET A 59 -1.80 4.50 3.71
C MET A 59 -0.95 3.98 2.56
N VAL A 60 -1.53 3.07 1.78
CA VAL A 60 -1.01 2.73 0.46
C VAL A 60 -1.88 3.41 -0.59
N VAL A 61 -1.25 4.07 -1.54
CA VAL A 61 -1.91 4.75 -2.66
C VAL A 61 -1.45 4.14 -3.96
N CYS A 62 -2.37 3.53 -4.68
CA CYS A 62 -2.14 3.04 -6.03
C CYS A 62 -2.76 4.04 -7.02
N ASN A 63 -1.91 4.83 -7.69
CA ASN A 63 -2.26 5.90 -8.65
C ASN A 63 -2.95 7.14 -8.04
N ALA A 64 -2.30 8.31 -8.15
CA ALA A 64 -2.82 9.58 -7.63
C ALA A 64 -3.79 10.31 -8.59
N SER A 65 -3.93 9.85 -9.84
CA SER A 65 -4.81 10.45 -10.85
C SER A 65 -5.99 9.53 -11.13
N PHE A 66 -7.18 9.98 -10.76
CA PHE A 66 -8.37 9.17 -10.50
C PHE A 66 -9.14 8.67 -11.75
N GLU A 67 -8.74 8.99 -12.99
CA GLU A 67 -9.71 8.92 -14.10
C GLU A 67 -9.31 8.10 -15.36
N ASP A 68 -8.04 7.80 -15.63
CA ASP A 68 -7.62 7.36 -16.97
C ASP A 68 -7.07 5.92 -17.11
N LEU A 69 -7.16 5.05 -16.10
CA LEU A 69 -6.60 3.68 -16.14
C LEU A 69 -7.61 2.56 -15.87
N PRO A 70 -7.45 1.39 -16.51
CA PRO A 70 -8.22 0.22 -16.14
C PRO A 70 -7.96 -0.16 -14.67
N PRO A 71 -9.00 -0.48 -13.89
CA PRO A 71 -8.84 -0.88 -12.49
C PRO A 71 -8.02 -2.17 -12.40
N ARG A 72 -7.12 -2.20 -11.43
CA ARG A 72 -6.21 -3.32 -11.15
C ARG A 72 -6.55 -3.94 -9.81
N THR A 73 -6.17 -5.21 -9.67
CA THR A 73 -6.28 -5.93 -8.39
C THR A 73 -4.96 -5.85 -7.64
N TYR A 74 -5.02 -5.52 -6.36
CA TYR A 74 -3.88 -5.45 -5.46
C TYR A 74 -4.14 -6.23 -4.18
N THR A 75 -3.07 -6.76 -3.59
CA THR A 75 -3.02 -7.28 -2.22
C THR A 75 -2.08 -6.43 -1.37
N VAL A 76 -2.36 -6.38 -0.07
CA VAL A 76 -1.44 -5.87 0.95
C VAL A 76 -1.29 -6.95 2.01
N ASP A 77 -0.06 -7.47 2.15
CA ASP A 77 0.30 -8.48 3.13
C ASP A 77 1.24 -7.85 4.17
N ILE A 78 1.09 -8.22 5.45
CA ILE A 78 1.87 -7.60 6.53
C ILE A 78 2.49 -8.68 7.41
N THR A 79 3.76 -9.02 7.19
CA THR A 79 4.40 -10.08 7.99
C THR A 79 5.34 -9.50 9.05
N SER A 80 5.43 -10.12 10.23
CA SER A 80 6.53 -9.86 11.17
C SER A 80 7.72 -10.78 10.87
N ASP A 81 8.93 -10.27 11.06
CA ASP A 81 10.16 -10.90 10.55
C ASP A 81 10.78 -12.00 11.44
N GLY A 82 10.28 -12.28 12.65
CA GLY A 82 11.09 -13.19 13.49
C GLY A 82 10.55 -13.84 14.77
N THR A 83 9.41 -13.47 15.33
CA THR A 83 8.88 -14.17 16.54
C THR A 83 7.37 -14.34 16.44
N GLU A 84 6.91 -15.59 16.56
CA GLU A 84 5.49 -15.99 16.51
C GLU A 84 4.72 -15.52 17.77
N GLU A 85 4.41 -14.24 17.92
CA GLU A 85 3.50 -13.80 19.00
C GLU A 85 2.52 -12.71 18.55
N ALA A 86 1.32 -12.75 19.14
CA ALA A 86 0.10 -12.13 18.65
C ALA A 86 0.08 -10.59 18.73
N ILE A 87 0.11 -9.96 17.55
CA ILE A 87 -0.22 -8.54 17.41
C ILE A 87 -1.74 -8.41 17.36
N LEU A 88 -2.27 -7.48 18.15
CA LEU A 88 -3.66 -7.05 18.08
C LEU A 88 -3.72 -5.80 17.21
N TYR A 89 -4.22 -5.91 15.99
CA TYR A 89 -4.40 -4.74 15.13
C TYR A 89 -5.86 -4.58 14.72
N ARG A 90 -6.19 -3.36 14.29
CA ARG A 90 -7.53 -2.96 13.89
C ARG A 90 -7.46 -2.24 12.55
N ASP A 91 -8.04 -2.81 11.48
CA ASP A 91 -8.09 -2.09 10.21
C ASP A 91 -8.97 -0.81 10.31
N TYR A 92 -8.96 0.02 9.26
CA TYR A 92 -9.71 1.27 9.23
C TYR A 92 -11.24 1.10 9.32
N ILE A 93 -11.76 -0.10 9.06
CA ILE A 93 -13.18 -0.45 9.23
C ILE A 93 -13.46 -1.20 10.55
N HIS A 94 -12.49 -1.16 11.47
CA HIS A 94 -12.59 -1.67 12.83
C HIS A 94 -12.58 -3.20 12.98
N ASN A 95 -12.23 -3.97 11.95
CA ASN A 95 -12.03 -5.40 12.11
C ASN A 95 -10.78 -5.64 12.97
N ARG A 96 -10.91 -6.54 13.95
CA ARG A 96 -9.84 -6.90 14.87
C ARG A 96 -9.28 -8.27 14.48
N TYR A 97 -7.98 -8.39 14.58
CA TYR A 97 -7.25 -9.60 14.23
C TYR A 97 -6.15 -9.85 15.28
N GLU A 98 -5.79 -11.10 15.49
CA GLU A 98 -4.81 -11.53 16.49
C GLU A 98 -3.81 -12.51 15.85
N GLY A 99 -2.49 -12.30 16.03
CA GLY A 99 -1.46 -13.25 15.55
C GLY A 99 -0.40 -12.65 14.62
N LYS A 100 0.29 -13.54 13.88
CA LYS A 100 0.99 -13.18 12.63
C LYS A 100 -0.05 -12.86 11.57
N LEU A 101 0.27 -11.95 10.67
CA LEU A 101 -0.66 -11.39 9.70
C LEU A 101 -0.40 -11.91 8.27
N PRO A 102 -0.83 -13.13 7.89
CA PRO A 102 -0.79 -13.58 6.50
C PRO A 102 -2.10 -13.21 5.78
N TYR A 103 -2.68 -12.02 6.03
CA TYR A 103 -3.99 -11.69 5.46
C TYR A 103 -3.84 -10.84 4.21
N HIS A 104 -4.30 -11.40 3.09
CA HIS A 104 -4.44 -10.71 1.82
C HIS A 104 -5.72 -9.87 1.87
N VAL A 105 -5.58 -8.55 1.80
CA VAL A 105 -6.75 -7.68 1.53
C VAL A 105 -6.79 -7.40 0.03
N ASP A 106 -7.67 -8.11 -0.67
CA ASP A 106 -7.87 -7.98 -2.11
C ASP A 106 -8.76 -6.77 -2.43
N TYR A 107 -8.30 -5.92 -3.33
CA TYR A 107 -9.10 -4.81 -3.83
C TYR A 107 -8.94 -4.61 -5.33
N CYS A 108 -10.07 -4.28 -5.96
CA CYS A 108 -10.14 -3.84 -7.34
C CYS A 108 -10.36 -2.32 -7.41
N GLY A 109 -9.63 -1.59 -8.25
CA GLY A 109 -9.89 -0.16 -8.51
C GLY A 109 -8.75 0.81 -8.19
N TYR A 110 -9.09 2.10 -8.19
CA TYR A 110 -8.21 3.17 -7.72
C TYR A 110 -8.37 3.31 -6.21
N ASN A 111 -7.41 2.79 -5.46
CA ASN A 111 -7.63 2.56 -4.04
C ASN A 111 -6.59 3.28 -3.17
N LEU A 112 -7.13 3.85 -2.09
CA LEU A 112 -6.40 4.26 -0.90
C LEU A 112 -6.69 3.19 0.15
N PHE A 113 -5.64 2.62 0.74
CA PHE A 113 -5.74 1.59 1.76
C PHE A 113 -5.25 2.16 3.09
N PRO A 114 -6.11 2.81 3.88
CA PRO A 114 -5.72 3.34 5.18
C PRO A 114 -5.75 2.20 6.20
N PHE A 115 -4.81 2.17 7.12
CA PHE A 115 -4.77 1.16 8.17
C PHE A 115 -4.20 1.74 9.45
N LEU A 116 -4.64 1.18 10.57
CA LEU A 116 -4.10 1.45 11.90
C LEU A 116 -3.48 0.16 12.45
N LEU A 117 -2.18 0.18 12.68
CA LEU A 117 -1.44 -0.93 13.27
C LEU A 117 -1.06 -0.56 14.71
N THR A 118 -1.36 -1.46 15.65
CA THR A 118 -0.96 -1.29 17.05
C THR A 118 -0.08 -2.47 17.45
N ASN A 119 1.15 -2.19 17.90
CA ASN A 119 2.02 -3.24 18.45
C ASN A 119 1.82 -3.33 19.97
N GLN A 120 0.95 -4.23 20.44
CA GLN A 120 0.69 -4.43 21.87
C GLN A 120 1.58 -5.50 22.55
N ASN A 121 2.69 -5.92 21.93
CA ASN A 121 3.55 -6.94 22.53
C ASN A 121 4.18 -6.43 23.84
N ALA A 122 4.04 -7.22 24.93
CA ALA A 122 4.47 -6.80 26.26
C ALA A 122 5.99 -6.73 26.45
N LEU A 123 6.78 -7.38 25.59
CA LEU A 123 8.21 -7.65 25.82
C LEU A 123 9.13 -7.21 24.68
N LEU A 124 8.62 -6.97 23.47
CA LEU A 124 9.49 -6.77 22.28
C LEU A 124 8.99 -5.69 21.33
N ASN A 125 9.95 -5.00 20.70
CA ASN A 125 9.76 -4.30 19.43
C ASN A 125 9.88 -5.31 18.28
N GLY A 126 9.34 -4.99 17.11
CA GLY A 126 9.43 -5.89 15.96
C GLY A 126 9.61 -5.16 14.65
N ASP A 127 10.22 -5.85 13.69
CA ASP A 127 10.26 -5.40 12.30
C ASP A 127 9.09 -6.01 11.53
N TYR A 128 8.38 -5.14 10.83
CA TYR A 128 7.17 -5.46 10.08
C TYR A 128 7.41 -5.18 8.62
N ILE A 129 7.05 -6.15 7.78
CA ILE A 129 7.24 -6.13 6.35
C ILE A 129 5.87 -5.97 5.70
N PHE A 130 5.67 -4.83 5.05
CA PHE A 130 4.54 -4.55 4.17
C PHE A 130 4.90 -5.04 2.78
N ASN A 131 4.12 -5.97 2.24
CA ASN A 131 4.24 -6.45 0.87
C ASN A 131 2.97 -6.11 0.10
N ILE A 132 3.05 -5.09 -0.75
CA ILE A 132 1.95 -4.68 -1.62
C ILE A 132 2.22 -5.28 -2.98
N SER A 133 1.35 -6.17 -3.46
CA SER A 133 1.55 -6.87 -4.72
C SER A 133 0.39 -6.61 -5.70
N ARG A 134 0.70 -6.42 -6.97
CA ARG A 134 -0.30 -6.38 -8.04
C ARG A 134 -0.62 -7.82 -8.46
N LEU A 135 -1.90 -8.17 -8.45
CA LEU A 135 -2.38 -9.49 -8.91
C LEU A 135 -2.79 -9.49 -10.39
N GLY A 136 -3.28 -8.37 -10.93
CA GLY A 136 -3.71 -8.33 -12.32
C GLY A 136 -4.61 -7.15 -12.68
N LEU A 137 -5.34 -7.29 -13.77
CA LEU A 137 -6.48 -6.42 -14.10
C LEU A 137 -7.72 -6.94 -13.38
N CYS A 138 -8.64 -6.05 -13.02
CA CYS A 138 -9.92 -6.50 -12.51
C CYS A 138 -10.71 -7.23 -13.60
N ASN A 139 -11.25 -8.40 -13.27
CA ASN A 139 -12.25 -9.05 -14.11
C ASN A 139 -13.58 -8.34 -13.88
N PHE A 140 -14.11 -7.63 -14.88
CA PHE A 140 -15.43 -6.99 -14.82
C PHE A 140 -16.61 -7.98 -14.93
N ILE A 141 -16.37 -9.26 -14.68
CA ILE A 141 -17.38 -10.32 -14.79
C ILE A 141 -17.71 -10.74 -13.35
N ASP A 142 -19.00 -10.68 -13.04
CA ASP A 142 -19.66 -10.97 -11.75
C ASP A 142 -19.80 -9.81 -10.76
N ILE A 143 -20.51 -8.76 -11.22
CA ILE A 143 -21.54 -8.16 -10.35
C ILE A 143 -22.86 -8.84 -10.76
N GLN A 144 -23.27 -9.87 -10.01
CA GLN A 144 -24.67 -10.34 -9.96
C GLN A 144 -25.35 -9.73 -8.74
#